data_AF-V5BPV7-F1
#
_entry.id   AF-V5BPV7-F1
#
_cell.length_a   1.000
_cell.length_b   1.000
_cell.length_c   1.000
_cell.angle_alpha   90.00
_cell.angle_beta   90.00
_cell.angle_gamma   90.00
#
_symmetry.space_group_name_H-M   'P 1'
#
loop_
_entity.id
_entity.type
_entity.pdbx_description
1 polymer ?
#
loop_
_entity_poly.entity_id
_entity_poly.type
_entity_poly.pdbx_seq_one_letter_code
_entity_poly.pdbx_strand_id
1 'polypeptide(L)'
;MAMQRSSFSFSLCLYIYICMYIVFVWVFIRFHSFIFWFFFSGCVYIIVILLLLLLLCICSMRSVMQVWRCSVRNVLTAALCMQSRMRTGGGPGDRRIRTDWYRCYPSLMEERERDMYHCYYPYLFDHGDKMSLYPKIPDNPRMWQPEQLQTTYDAIREDKYDAFIRLREKFPELYQDTRAWDNPPPFGEFNMFYSVRFGMVGVKAFTCKDYDELGNQFDCTAFWFPDNQIVRHSTRNGDVGTDRVYVGAMNVPVEFHKPHVAAFYKAAGVPVKHVCAGFPITPDAYAPVGTKLDVRHFKPGQEVTITFQNTDYGFRGVMFRHGFDGGYVWLGDSKWQRRPGCMGTEGQKRIYPGHRMAGQTGASAETYQGVPVWRIDYKNALIYLPTLIDADVGTYVKFSDTINTKGYTLWNEHRGLPAFPTFIPSEEEDLSKLSTDECQLMSPPLYMYFRDEFAASQLVSQADVEDAKSARPTTAAPKKKVYDMKKYFEARKKYRQNLQKARKVKLMSLRTRAHEKQEEARRAKILKYKRVK
;
A
#
# COMPACT_ATOMS: atom_id res chain seq x y z
N MET A 1 31.39 54.49 107.56
CA MET A 1 32.10 54.06 108.78
C MET A 1 32.74 52.72 108.50
N ALA A 2 34.07 52.64 108.67
CA ALA A 2 34.88 51.41 108.66
C ALA A 2 34.36 50.41 109.74
N MET A 3 34.67 49.10 109.80
CA MET A 3 35.92 48.37 109.55
C MET A 3 35.67 46.86 109.81
N GLN A 4 36.57 45.97 109.33
CA GLN A 4 36.83 44.57 109.76
C GLN A 4 35.76 43.49 109.41
N ARG A 5 36.08 42.23 109.06
CA ARG A 5 37.22 41.36 109.37
C ARG A 5 37.27 40.15 108.40
N SER A 6 38.42 39.50 108.42
CA SER A 6 38.98 38.46 107.55
C SER A 6 38.69 37.00 107.98
N SER A 7 38.91 36.08 107.01
CA SER A 7 39.48 34.71 107.17
C SER A 7 38.60 33.54 107.61
N PHE A 8 38.15 32.69 106.66
CA PHE A 8 37.89 31.25 106.89
C PHE A 8 37.70 30.46 105.56
N SER A 9 38.75 30.27 104.72
CA SER A 9 38.56 29.52 103.46
C SER A 9 39.81 28.83 102.88
N PHE A 10 40.70 28.26 103.71
CA PHE A 10 41.92 27.60 103.20
C PHE A 10 41.88 26.06 103.16
N SER A 11 40.83 25.40 103.65
CA SER A 11 40.80 23.93 103.71
C SER A 11 39.90 23.24 102.67
N LEU A 12 39.10 23.99 101.90
CA LEU A 12 38.18 23.43 100.89
C LEU A 12 38.79 23.33 99.47
N CYS A 13 39.92 23.99 99.22
CA CYS A 13 40.46 24.20 97.87
C CYS A 13 41.23 22.97 97.32
N LEU A 14 41.81 22.15 98.19
CA LEU A 14 42.63 21.01 97.78
C LEU A 14 41.81 19.79 97.32
N TYR A 15 40.58 19.62 97.85
CA TYR A 15 39.72 18.48 97.54
C TYR A 15 39.00 18.62 96.20
N ILE A 16 38.74 19.86 95.77
CA ILE A 16 38.06 20.18 94.50
C ILE A 16 38.99 19.98 93.30
N TYR A 17 40.30 20.22 93.46
CA TYR A 17 41.28 20.11 92.38
C TYR A 17 41.51 18.66 91.91
N ILE A 18 41.46 17.68 92.81
CA ILE A 18 41.70 16.27 92.48
C ILE A 18 40.49 15.65 91.75
N CYS A 19 39.26 16.03 92.12
CA CYS A 19 38.04 15.57 91.43
C CYS A 19 37.88 16.16 90.02
N MET A 20 38.33 17.40 89.77
CA MET A 20 38.25 17.99 88.44
C MET A 20 39.19 17.33 87.42
N TYR A 21 40.36 16.85 87.86
CA TYR A 21 41.34 16.25 86.95
C TYR A 21 40.90 14.89 86.39
N ILE A 22 40.21 14.08 87.20
CA ILE A 22 39.74 12.74 86.81
C ILE A 22 38.56 12.82 85.81
N VAL A 23 37.68 13.83 85.96
CA VAL A 23 36.57 14.06 85.02
C VAL A 23 37.08 14.59 83.68
N PHE A 24 38.14 15.40 83.67
CA PHE A 24 38.68 15.98 82.44
C PHE A 24 39.32 14.94 81.52
N VAL A 25 40.03 13.96 82.08
CA VAL A 25 40.67 12.87 81.31
C VAL A 25 39.63 11.92 80.69
N TRP A 26 38.51 11.68 81.38
CA TRP A 26 37.44 10.79 80.89
C TRP A 26 36.63 11.41 79.73
N VAL A 27 36.43 12.74 79.75
CA VAL A 27 35.74 13.47 78.66
C VAL A 27 36.62 13.55 77.41
N PHE A 28 37.94 13.71 77.55
CA PHE A 28 38.85 13.85 76.42
C PHE A 28 38.96 12.57 75.56
N ILE A 29 38.94 11.39 76.20
CA ILE A 29 39.03 10.10 75.51
C ILE A 29 37.75 9.80 74.73
N ARG A 30 36.57 10.18 75.26
CA ARG A 30 35.28 9.93 74.59
C ARG A 30 35.02 10.85 73.41
N PHE A 31 35.62 12.05 73.40
CA PHE A 31 35.45 13.03 72.32
C PHE A 31 36.24 12.64 71.05
N HIS A 32 37.40 12.02 71.21
CA HIS A 32 38.25 11.63 70.08
C HIS A 32 37.69 10.44 69.27
N SER A 33 36.99 9.51 69.92
CA SER A 33 36.36 8.36 69.23
C SER A 33 35.11 8.74 68.43
N PHE A 34 34.42 9.83 68.79
CA PHE A 34 33.19 10.27 68.11
C PHE A 34 33.48 11.03 66.81
N ILE A 35 34.59 11.79 66.77
CA ILE A 35 35.03 12.54 65.58
C ILE A 35 35.52 11.59 64.47
N PHE A 36 36.20 10.50 64.83
CA PHE A 36 36.74 9.55 63.86
C PHE A 36 35.63 8.77 63.10
N TRP A 37 34.49 8.53 63.75
CA TRP A 37 33.35 7.82 63.15
C TRP A 37 32.53 8.71 62.21
N PHE A 38 32.43 10.00 62.51
CA PHE A 38 31.69 10.97 61.69
C PHE A 38 32.37 11.25 60.33
N PHE A 39 33.71 11.29 60.30
CA PHE A 39 34.46 11.53 59.06
C PHE A 39 34.43 10.34 58.09
N PHE A 40 34.47 9.09 58.60
CA PHE A 40 34.45 7.91 57.73
C PHE A 40 33.07 7.64 57.11
N SER A 41 31.98 7.88 57.85
CA SER A 41 30.62 7.67 57.32
C SER A 41 30.20 8.71 56.28
N GLY A 42 30.67 9.95 56.39
CA GLY A 42 30.34 11.03 55.44
C GLY A 42 30.99 10.85 54.07
N CYS A 43 32.26 10.42 54.03
CA CYS A 43 32.98 10.21 52.77
C CYS A 43 32.39 9.08 51.92
N VAL A 44 31.94 7.98 52.54
CA VAL A 44 31.32 6.87 51.81
C VAL A 44 29.99 7.28 51.18
N TYR A 45 29.18 8.08 51.89
CA TYR A 45 27.91 8.59 51.37
C TYR A 45 28.09 9.52 50.17
N ILE A 46 29.09 10.39 50.20
CA ILE A 46 29.40 11.32 49.10
C ILE A 46 29.87 10.57 47.85
N ILE A 47 30.70 9.52 48.01
CA ILE A 47 31.19 8.70 46.90
C ILE A 47 30.04 7.92 46.24
N VAL A 48 29.10 7.37 47.02
CA VAL A 48 27.93 6.65 46.50
C VAL A 48 26.99 7.60 45.73
N ILE A 49 26.77 8.81 46.23
CA ILE A 49 25.96 9.84 45.54
C ILE A 49 26.62 10.26 44.22
N LEU A 50 27.95 10.47 44.22
CA LEU A 50 28.70 10.79 43.00
C LEU A 50 28.64 9.67 41.96
N LEU A 51 28.75 8.40 42.38
CA LEU A 51 28.62 7.24 41.50
C LEU A 51 27.20 7.09 40.92
N LEU A 52 26.16 7.35 41.72
CA LEU A 52 24.77 7.37 41.26
C LEU A 52 24.49 8.51 40.27
N LEU A 53 25.05 9.70 40.51
CA LEU A 53 24.97 10.83 39.57
C LEU A 53 25.71 10.53 38.26
N LEU A 54 26.86 9.85 38.31
CA LEU A 54 27.61 9.42 37.14
C LEU A 54 26.85 8.37 36.33
N LEU A 55 26.21 7.40 36.99
CA LEU A 55 25.35 6.40 36.36
C LEU A 55 24.11 7.02 35.70
N LEU A 56 23.48 8.00 36.36
CA LEU A 56 22.36 8.77 35.78
C LEU A 56 22.81 9.59 34.56
N CYS A 57 24.01 10.15 34.60
CA CYS A 57 24.59 10.89 33.47
C CYS A 57 24.89 9.95 32.28
N ILE A 58 25.44 8.76 32.53
CA ILE A 58 25.70 7.73 31.50
C ILE A 58 24.38 7.21 30.89
N CYS A 59 23.33 7.01 31.70
CA CYS A 59 22.00 6.64 31.19
C CYS A 59 21.40 7.74 30.32
N SER A 60 21.52 9.02 30.71
CA SER A 60 21.08 10.16 29.92
C SER A 60 21.81 10.24 28.57
N MET A 61 23.14 10.00 28.55
CA MET A 61 23.92 9.98 27.31
C MET A 61 23.52 8.82 26.37
N ARG A 62 23.12 7.66 26.91
CA ARG A 62 22.60 6.54 26.10
C ARG A 62 21.28 6.88 25.40
N SER A 63 20.37 7.57 26.08
CA SER A 63 19.11 8.03 25.50
C SER A 63 19.34 9.08 24.40
N VAL A 64 20.28 10.01 24.61
CA VAL A 64 20.66 11.02 23.60
C VAL A 64 21.32 10.37 22.37
N MET A 65 22.19 9.36 22.56
CA MET A 65 22.78 8.63 21.44
C MET A 65 21.78 7.78 20.64
N GLN A 66 20.71 7.26 21.27
CA GLN A 66 19.62 6.57 20.57
C GLN A 66 18.80 7.54 19.70
N VAL A 67 18.51 8.73 20.20
CA VAL A 67 17.83 9.79 19.43
C VAL A 67 18.71 10.27 18.27
N TRP A 68 20.02 10.37 18.48
CA TRP A 68 20.97 10.75 17.43
C TRP A 68 21.11 9.67 16.36
N ARG A 69 21.15 8.37 16.74
CA ARG A 69 21.13 7.25 15.79
C ARG A 69 19.84 7.20 14.97
N CYS A 70 18.68 7.52 15.54
CA CYS A 70 17.41 7.64 14.79
C CYS A 70 17.41 8.83 13.83
N SER A 71 17.94 9.98 14.24
CA SER A 71 18.00 11.19 13.40
C SER A 71 18.94 11.01 12.20
N VAL A 72 20.12 10.42 12.40
CA VAL A 72 21.08 10.14 11.32
C VAL A 72 20.55 9.07 10.34
N ARG A 73 19.76 8.09 10.82
CA ARG A 73 19.11 7.08 9.96
C ARG A 73 18.00 7.66 9.09
N ASN A 74 17.27 8.67 9.59
CA ASN A 74 16.25 9.39 8.83
C ASN A 74 16.87 10.30 7.75
N VAL A 75 18.02 10.92 8.02
CA VAL A 75 18.75 11.71 7.02
C VAL A 75 19.36 10.83 5.93
N LEU A 76 19.88 9.64 6.28
CA LEU A 76 20.43 8.67 5.32
C LEU A 76 19.34 7.94 4.50
N THR A 77 18.14 7.72 5.06
CA THR A 77 17.01 7.19 4.28
C THR A 77 16.38 8.23 3.36
N ALA A 78 16.43 9.52 3.71
CA ALA A 78 16.10 10.61 2.79
C ALA A 78 17.10 10.72 1.63
N ALA A 79 18.38 10.43 1.87
CA ALA A 79 19.43 10.46 0.84
C ALA A 79 19.33 9.29 -0.18
N LEU A 80 18.68 8.18 0.18
CA LEU A 80 18.47 7.01 -0.69
C LEU A 80 17.21 7.11 -1.57
N CYS A 81 16.38 8.13 -1.38
CA CYS A 81 15.33 8.48 -2.32
C CYS A 81 15.94 9.45 -3.33
N MET A 82 16.44 8.93 -4.48
CA MET A 82 16.90 9.78 -5.58
C MET A 82 15.84 10.86 -5.88
N GLN A 83 16.22 12.11 -5.64
CA GLN A 83 15.84 13.36 -6.30
C GLN A 83 14.59 13.29 -7.20
N SER A 84 13.42 13.00 -6.63
CA SER A 84 12.15 13.24 -7.29
C SER A 84 11.60 14.55 -6.76
N ARG A 85 11.72 15.61 -7.55
CA ARG A 85 11.09 16.88 -7.23
C ARG A 85 9.59 16.72 -7.48
N MET A 86 8.84 16.31 -6.46
CA MET A 86 7.37 16.27 -6.57
C MET A 86 6.85 17.68 -6.83
N ARG A 87 6.04 17.86 -7.88
CA ARG A 87 5.35 19.12 -8.12
C ARG A 87 4.16 19.20 -7.16
N THR A 88 4.26 20.06 -6.15
CA THR A 88 3.26 20.18 -5.07
C THR A 88 1.98 20.94 -5.44
N GLY A 89 1.88 21.42 -6.69
CA GLY A 89 0.60 21.91 -7.24
C GLY A 89 0.05 23.22 -6.64
N GLY A 90 0.84 24.02 -5.92
CA GLY A 90 0.40 25.25 -5.24
C GLY A 90 -0.01 26.44 -6.14
N GLY A 91 -0.84 26.20 -7.17
CA GLY A 91 -1.41 27.22 -8.05
C GLY A 91 -2.93 27.35 -7.88
N PRO A 92 -3.60 28.18 -8.70
CA PRO A 92 -5.03 28.49 -8.56
C PRO A 92 -6.00 27.38 -9.00
N GLY A 93 -5.50 26.28 -9.56
CA GLY A 93 -6.32 25.19 -10.11
C GLY A 93 -7.03 25.54 -11.42
N ASP A 94 -7.71 24.54 -11.99
CA ASP A 94 -8.58 24.67 -13.17
C ASP A 94 -10.01 24.26 -12.77
N ARG A 95 -11.02 25.06 -13.12
CA ARG A 95 -12.43 24.78 -12.84
C ARG A 95 -13.11 23.94 -13.93
N ARG A 96 -12.40 23.60 -15.02
CA ARG A 96 -12.89 22.66 -16.05
C ARG A 96 -13.16 21.28 -15.45
N ILE A 97 -12.29 20.82 -14.55
CA ILE A 97 -12.48 19.59 -13.79
C ILE A 97 -13.42 19.91 -12.63
N ARG A 98 -14.64 19.38 -12.69
CA ARG A 98 -15.62 19.50 -11.61
C ARG A 98 -15.43 18.36 -10.61
N THR A 99 -15.20 18.71 -9.34
CA THR A 99 -15.11 17.74 -8.24
C THR A 99 -16.48 17.57 -7.57
N ASP A 100 -16.99 16.34 -7.53
CA ASP A 100 -18.32 16.02 -7.00
C ASP A 100 -18.26 15.29 -5.65
N TRP A 101 -17.63 15.91 -4.64
CA TRP A 101 -17.41 15.28 -3.33
C TRP A 101 -18.70 14.95 -2.57
N TYR A 102 -19.81 15.64 -2.87
CA TYR A 102 -21.11 15.35 -2.26
C TYR A 102 -21.59 13.91 -2.55
N ARG A 103 -21.07 13.24 -3.58
CA ARG A 103 -21.35 11.83 -3.90
C ARG A 103 -20.41 10.84 -3.19
N CYS A 104 -19.36 11.33 -2.54
CA CYS A 104 -18.29 10.52 -1.94
C CYS A 104 -18.48 10.31 -0.43
N TYR A 105 -19.66 10.63 0.11
CA TYR A 105 -19.98 10.40 1.52
C TYR A 105 -20.66 9.03 1.71
N PRO A 106 -20.17 8.19 2.64
CA PRO A 106 -20.90 6.99 3.04
C PRO A 106 -22.17 7.38 3.83
N SER A 107 -23.02 6.39 4.13
CA SER A 107 -24.13 6.59 5.07
C SER A 107 -23.58 7.07 6.42
N LEU A 108 -24.05 8.23 6.88
CA LEU A 108 -23.65 8.78 8.16
C LEU A 108 -24.19 7.87 9.29
N MET A 109 -23.31 7.46 10.19
CA MET A 109 -23.65 6.72 11.40
C MET A 109 -22.88 7.33 12.57
N GLU A 110 -23.59 7.75 13.62
CA GLU A 110 -22.95 8.31 14.80
C GLU A 110 -22.71 7.24 15.87
N GLU A 111 -21.63 7.37 16.66
CA GLU A 111 -21.30 6.39 17.70
C GLU A 111 -22.40 6.28 18.77
N ARG A 112 -23.12 7.37 19.05
CA ARG A 112 -24.27 7.38 19.99
C ARG A 112 -25.44 6.50 19.53
N GLU A 113 -25.55 6.24 18.24
CA GLU A 113 -26.61 5.42 17.63
C GLU A 113 -26.22 3.94 17.60
N ARG A 114 -25.01 3.57 18.03
CA ARG A 114 -24.55 2.17 18.14
C ARG A 114 -25.05 1.51 19.43
N ASP A 115 -26.36 1.62 19.66
CA ASP A 115 -27.03 0.92 20.75
C ASP A 115 -27.62 -0.43 20.29
N MET A 116 -28.21 -1.16 21.24
CA MET A 116 -28.84 -2.45 20.99
C MET A 116 -30.02 -2.38 20.01
N TYR A 117 -30.71 -1.23 19.89
CA TYR A 117 -31.94 -1.08 19.11
C TYR A 117 -31.68 -0.84 17.63
N HIS A 118 -30.49 -0.36 17.27
CA HIS A 118 -30.09 -0.09 15.88
C HIS A 118 -29.24 -1.22 15.27
N CYS A 119 -28.84 -2.22 16.07
CA CYS A 119 -28.06 -3.34 15.58
C CYS A 119 -28.89 -4.24 14.65
N TYR A 120 -28.38 -4.52 13.46
CA TYR A 120 -29.06 -5.38 12.48
C TYR A 120 -29.11 -6.85 12.93
N TYR A 121 -28.02 -7.32 13.54
CA TYR A 121 -27.93 -8.66 14.16
C TYR A 121 -28.26 -8.59 15.65
N PRO A 122 -28.46 -9.74 16.33
CA PRO A 122 -28.55 -9.75 17.78
C PRO A 122 -27.35 -9.05 18.43
N TYR A 123 -27.61 -8.04 19.26
CA TYR A 123 -26.56 -7.29 19.94
C TYR A 123 -25.94 -8.13 21.06
N LEU A 124 -24.63 -8.30 21.03
CA LEU A 124 -23.88 -9.10 21.99
C LEU A 124 -23.05 -8.19 22.91
N PHE A 125 -23.19 -8.42 24.21
CA PHE A 125 -22.38 -7.80 25.25
C PHE A 125 -21.19 -8.69 25.60
N ASP A 126 -20.05 -8.05 25.79
CA ASP A 126 -18.85 -8.71 26.27
C ASP A 126 -18.96 -8.98 27.79
N HIS A 127 -18.76 -10.23 28.21
CA HIS A 127 -18.64 -10.63 29.63
C HIS A 127 -17.21 -11.06 30.01
N GLY A 128 -16.26 -10.98 29.09
CA GLY A 128 -14.88 -11.42 29.21
C GLY A 128 -14.60 -12.61 28.28
N ASP A 129 -14.86 -13.81 28.76
CA ASP A 129 -14.63 -15.08 28.05
C ASP A 129 -15.83 -15.53 27.20
N LYS A 130 -17.02 -15.02 27.51
CA LYS A 130 -18.28 -15.34 26.83
C LYS A 130 -19.01 -14.09 26.36
N MET A 131 -19.81 -14.25 25.32
CA MET A 131 -20.77 -13.25 24.87
C MET A 131 -22.12 -13.47 25.54
N SER A 132 -22.85 -12.39 25.84
CA SER A 132 -24.18 -12.44 26.45
C SER A 132 -25.16 -11.50 25.74
N LEU A 133 -26.46 -11.74 25.86
CA LEU A 133 -27.52 -10.84 25.37
C LEU A 133 -27.84 -9.71 26.37
N TYR A 134 -27.25 -9.76 27.56
CA TYR A 134 -27.53 -8.85 28.68
C TYR A 134 -26.30 -8.02 29.03
N PRO A 135 -26.45 -6.81 29.61
CA PRO A 135 -25.32 -6.06 30.14
C PRO A 135 -24.67 -6.79 31.32
N LYS A 136 -23.35 -6.60 31.49
CA LYS A 136 -22.59 -7.21 32.59
C LYS A 136 -23.06 -6.64 33.93
N ILE A 137 -23.60 -7.51 34.79
CA ILE A 137 -24.00 -7.14 36.15
C ILE A 137 -22.72 -6.95 36.98
N PRO A 138 -22.51 -5.79 37.65
CA PRO A 138 -21.38 -5.61 38.54
C PRO A 138 -21.42 -6.61 39.69
N ASP A 139 -20.28 -7.28 39.93
CA ASP A 139 -20.16 -8.31 40.98
C ASP A 139 -20.48 -7.77 42.38
N ASN A 140 -20.17 -6.49 42.62
CA ASN A 140 -20.48 -5.81 43.87
C ASN A 140 -21.86 -5.13 43.78
N PRO A 141 -22.87 -5.59 44.55
CA PRO A 141 -24.22 -5.02 44.51
C PRO A 141 -24.30 -3.54 44.92
N ARG A 142 -23.29 -3.04 45.64
CA ARG A 142 -23.25 -1.63 46.04
C ARG A 142 -23.04 -0.66 44.87
N MET A 143 -22.61 -1.16 43.71
CA MET A 143 -22.42 -0.34 42.51
C MET A 143 -23.70 -0.16 41.70
N TRP A 144 -24.80 -0.82 42.10
CA TRP A 144 -26.07 -0.78 41.37
C TRP A 144 -26.74 0.57 41.54
N GLN A 145 -27.20 1.15 40.42
CA GLN A 145 -27.93 2.41 40.42
C GLN A 145 -29.42 2.17 40.73
N PRO A 146 -30.12 3.14 41.34
CA PRO A 146 -31.49 2.94 41.84
C PRO A 146 -32.52 2.62 40.74
N GLU A 147 -32.37 3.20 39.55
CA GLU A 147 -33.26 2.96 38.39
C GLU A 147 -32.71 1.91 37.40
N GLN A 148 -31.54 1.34 37.69
CA GLN A 148 -30.89 0.39 36.79
C GLN A 148 -31.39 -1.03 37.07
N LEU A 149 -32.03 -1.64 36.06
CA LEU A 149 -32.52 -3.01 36.14
C LEU A 149 -31.43 -4.02 35.75
N GLN A 150 -31.05 -4.89 36.68
CA GLN A 150 -30.15 -6.02 36.42
C GLN A 150 -30.93 -7.19 35.81
N THR A 151 -31.02 -7.22 34.49
CA THR A 151 -31.72 -8.30 33.77
C THR A 151 -30.85 -9.56 33.69
N THR A 152 -31.33 -10.67 34.25
CA THR A 152 -30.68 -11.99 34.13
C THR A 152 -31.28 -12.85 33.03
N TYR A 153 -32.55 -12.62 32.70
CA TYR A 153 -33.29 -13.34 31.66
C TYR A 153 -34.37 -12.43 31.07
N ASP A 154 -34.47 -12.40 29.75
CA ASP A 154 -35.49 -11.70 28.99
C ASP A 154 -36.01 -12.62 27.90
N ALA A 155 -37.24 -13.09 28.08
CA ALA A 155 -37.87 -14.06 27.18
C ALA A 155 -37.89 -13.59 25.71
N ILE A 156 -38.01 -12.28 25.47
CA ILE A 156 -38.10 -11.73 24.11
C ILE A 156 -36.75 -11.86 23.40
N ARG A 157 -35.65 -11.56 24.11
CA ARG A 157 -34.30 -11.63 23.54
C ARG A 157 -33.90 -13.08 23.28
N GLU A 158 -34.19 -13.97 24.22
CA GLU A 158 -33.86 -15.40 24.08
C GLU A 158 -34.61 -16.04 22.91
N ASP A 159 -35.93 -15.84 22.81
CA ASP A 159 -36.74 -16.42 21.73
C ASP A 159 -36.28 -15.93 20.35
N LYS A 160 -36.03 -14.62 20.20
CA LYS A 160 -35.53 -14.06 18.94
C LYS A 160 -34.15 -14.59 18.57
N TYR A 161 -33.23 -14.68 19.54
CA TYR A 161 -31.88 -15.17 19.31
C TYR A 161 -31.89 -16.65 18.91
N ASP A 162 -32.61 -17.49 19.66
CA ASP A 162 -32.74 -18.92 19.39
C ASP A 162 -33.40 -19.18 18.03
N ALA A 163 -34.46 -18.46 17.70
CA ALA A 163 -35.08 -18.55 16.37
C ALA A 163 -34.11 -18.14 15.24
N PHE A 164 -33.37 -17.04 15.43
CA PHE A 164 -32.37 -16.56 14.46
C PHE A 164 -31.27 -17.60 14.21
N ILE A 165 -30.69 -18.17 15.27
CA ILE A 165 -29.65 -19.20 15.13
C ILE A 165 -30.21 -20.47 14.47
N ARG A 166 -31.37 -20.96 14.91
CA ARG A 166 -32.01 -22.16 14.31
C ARG A 166 -32.29 -22.00 12.83
N LEU A 167 -32.72 -20.81 12.39
CA LEU A 167 -32.98 -20.53 10.98
C LEU A 167 -31.69 -20.57 10.15
N ARG A 168 -30.58 -20.02 10.66
CA ARG A 168 -29.27 -20.03 10.00
C ARG A 168 -28.66 -21.42 9.89
N GLU A 169 -28.90 -22.26 10.88
CA GLU A 169 -28.47 -23.66 10.89
C GLU A 169 -29.31 -24.53 9.95
N LYS A 170 -30.64 -24.37 9.97
CA LYS A 170 -31.56 -25.18 9.16
C LYS A 170 -31.56 -24.80 7.68
N PHE A 171 -31.39 -23.53 7.35
CA PHE A 171 -31.49 -23.00 5.98
C PHE A 171 -30.24 -22.20 5.59
N PRO A 172 -29.09 -22.87 5.37
CA PRO A 172 -27.82 -22.19 5.09
C PRO A 172 -27.86 -21.38 3.79
N GLU A 173 -28.51 -21.85 2.72
CA GLU A 173 -28.57 -21.14 1.44
C GLU A 173 -29.45 -19.89 1.53
N LEU A 174 -30.55 -19.96 2.30
CA LEU A 174 -31.47 -18.83 2.47
C LEU A 174 -30.85 -17.71 3.32
N TYR A 175 -30.02 -18.08 4.30
CA TYR A 175 -29.39 -17.14 5.25
C TYR A 175 -27.88 -17.00 5.05
N GLN A 176 -27.37 -17.30 3.86
CA GLN A 176 -25.93 -17.26 3.55
C GLN A 176 -25.28 -15.90 3.85
N ASP A 177 -25.96 -14.79 3.57
CA ASP A 177 -25.43 -13.43 3.77
C ASP A 177 -25.22 -13.09 5.26
N THR A 178 -25.92 -13.81 6.16
CA THR A 178 -25.78 -13.62 7.61
C THR A 178 -24.60 -14.41 8.21
N ARG A 179 -23.90 -15.23 7.41
CA ARG A 179 -22.76 -16.04 7.88
C ARG A 179 -21.52 -15.20 8.22
N ALA A 180 -21.38 -14.00 7.66
CA ALA A 180 -20.26 -13.12 7.95
C ALA A 180 -20.26 -12.58 9.40
N TRP A 181 -21.38 -12.72 10.13
CA TRP A 181 -21.52 -12.21 11.49
C TRP A 181 -20.72 -13.02 12.53
N ASP A 182 -20.74 -14.35 12.46
CA ASP A 182 -20.05 -15.26 13.38
C ASP A 182 -18.80 -15.92 12.77
N ASN A 183 -18.77 -16.08 11.45
CA ASN A 183 -17.63 -16.62 10.71
C ASN A 183 -16.96 -15.51 9.87
N PRO A 184 -16.15 -14.62 10.48
CA PRO A 184 -15.43 -13.61 9.73
C PRO A 184 -14.39 -14.25 8.80
N PRO A 185 -14.07 -13.62 7.66
CA PRO A 185 -13.05 -14.13 6.76
C PRO A 185 -11.69 -14.20 7.48
N PRO A 186 -10.91 -15.29 7.29
CA PRO A 186 -9.63 -15.45 7.96
C PRO A 186 -8.61 -14.43 7.45
N PHE A 187 -7.69 -14.02 8.32
CA PHE A 187 -6.59 -13.13 7.94
C PHE A 187 -5.57 -13.87 7.06
N GLY A 188 -5.05 -13.19 6.03
CA GLY A 188 -4.07 -13.74 5.08
C GLY A 188 -4.67 -14.08 3.72
N GLU A 189 -5.98 -14.28 3.64
CA GLU A 189 -6.71 -14.33 2.38
C GLU A 189 -6.93 -12.93 1.82
N PHE A 190 -7.14 -12.86 0.50
CA PHE A 190 -7.46 -11.59 -0.15
C PHE A 190 -8.82 -11.07 0.34
N ASN A 191 -8.82 -9.85 0.86
CA ASN A 191 -10.01 -9.14 1.30
C ASN A 191 -10.23 -7.90 0.42
N MET A 192 -11.44 -7.80 -0.16
CA MET A 192 -11.83 -6.73 -1.07
C MET A 192 -11.66 -5.31 -0.51
N PHE A 193 -11.87 -5.09 0.79
CA PHE A 193 -11.85 -3.76 1.40
C PHE A 193 -10.59 -3.45 2.20
N TYR A 194 -9.72 -4.45 2.40
CA TYR A 194 -8.52 -4.32 3.22
C TYR A 194 -7.24 -4.50 2.40
N SER A 195 -7.14 -5.56 1.60
CA SER A 195 -5.88 -6.00 1.03
C SER A 195 -5.34 -5.03 -0.02
N VAL A 196 -4.12 -4.54 0.19
CA VAL A 196 -3.38 -3.70 -0.75
C VAL A 196 -2.04 -4.38 -1.06
N ARG A 197 -1.91 -4.87 -2.30
CA ARG A 197 -0.67 -5.49 -2.78
C ARG A 197 0.31 -4.47 -3.36
N PHE A 198 1.57 -4.87 -3.43
CA PHE A 198 2.62 -4.05 -4.04
C PHE A 198 2.50 -4.02 -5.56
N GLY A 199 3.24 -3.10 -6.18
CA GLY A 199 3.31 -2.96 -7.63
C GLY A 199 4.69 -3.33 -8.18
N MET A 200 5.01 -2.84 -9.38
CA MET A 200 6.26 -3.13 -10.09
C MET A 200 6.90 -1.88 -10.66
N VAL A 201 8.13 -2.00 -11.16
CA VAL A 201 8.84 -0.92 -11.83
C VAL A 201 9.10 -1.31 -13.28
N GLY A 202 8.59 -0.51 -14.20
CA GLY A 202 8.81 -0.65 -15.64
C GLY A 202 9.72 0.45 -16.17
N VAL A 203 10.15 0.32 -17.42
CA VAL A 203 10.93 1.28 -18.18
C VAL A 203 10.11 1.66 -19.41
N LYS A 204 9.92 2.96 -19.68
CA LYS A 204 9.28 3.40 -20.93
C LYS A 204 10.11 2.89 -22.11
N ALA A 205 9.56 1.96 -22.90
CA ALA A 205 10.29 1.31 -23.99
C ALA A 205 10.05 2.03 -25.32
N PHE A 206 8.81 2.06 -25.80
CA PHE A 206 8.45 2.69 -27.07
C PHE A 206 6.96 3.04 -27.11
N THR A 207 6.54 3.67 -28.21
CA THR A 207 5.15 4.03 -28.48
C THR A 207 4.68 3.33 -29.76
N CYS A 208 3.45 2.85 -29.78
CA CYS A 208 2.81 2.21 -30.93
C CYS A 208 1.34 2.61 -31.01
N LYS A 209 0.66 2.18 -32.08
CA LYS A 209 -0.79 2.35 -32.24
C LYS A 209 -1.44 1.00 -32.33
N ASP A 210 -2.59 0.86 -31.68
CA ASP A 210 -3.40 -0.35 -31.72
C ASP A 210 -4.87 0.01 -31.94
N TYR A 211 -5.66 -0.95 -32.39
CA TYR A 211 -7.09 -0.77 -32.65
C TYR A 211 -7.91 -1.79 -31.87
N ASP A 212 -9.08 -1.39 -31.38
CA ASP A 212 -10.03 -2.33 -30.77
C ASP A 212 -10.91 -3.04 -31.80
N GLU A 213 -11.78 -3.94 -31.35
CA GLU A 213 -12.70 -4.67 -32.22
C GLU A 213 -13.84 -3.80 -32.79
N LEU A 214 -13.97 -2.55 -32.32
CA LEU A 214 -14.97 -1.58 -32.76
C LEU A 214 -14.39 -0.59 -33.80
N GLY A 215 -13.06 -0.53 -33.96
CA GLY A 215 -12.35 0.38 -34.85
C GLY A 215 -11.74 1.60 -34.16
N ASN A 216 -11.84 1.71 -32.83
CA ASN A 216 -11.24 2.81 -32.07
C ASN A 216 -9.72 2.67 -32.03
N GLN A 217 -9.01 3.74 -32.40
CA GLN A 217 -7.55 3.81 -32.33
C GLN A 217 -7.09 4.22 -30.93
N PHE A 218 -6.09 3.52 -30.40
CA PHE A 218 -5.38 3.87 -29.18
C PHE A 218 -3.90 4.11 -29.46
N ASP A 219 -3.41 5.28 -29.06
CA ASP A 219 -1.98 5.59 -29.05
C ASP A 219 -1.37 5.05 -27.75
N CYS A 220 -0.71 3.89 -27.87
CA CYS A 220 -0.26 3.09 -26.74
C CYS A 220 1.22 3.34 -26.43
N THR A 221 1.55 3.46 -25.14
CA THR A 221 2.94 3.40 -24.66
C THR A 221 3.25 2.01 -24.12
N ALA A 222 4.31 1.40 -24.62
CA ALA A 222 4.83 0.11 -24.17
C ALA A 222 5.89 0.31 -23.08
N PHE A 223 5.75 -0.41 -21.97
CA PHE A 223 6.67 -0.38 -20.84
C PHE A 223 7.31 -1.75 -20.66
N TRP A 224 8.63 -1.78 -20.64
CA TRP A 224 9.41 -2.99 -20.41
C TRP A 224 9.68 -3.18 -18.92
N PHE A 225 9.37 -4.36 -18.42
CA PHE A 225 9.63 -4.78 -17.05
C PHE A 225 10.82 -5.74 -17.09
N PRO A 226 12.03 -5.28 -16.75
CA PRO A 226 13.22 -6.12 -16.71
C PRO A 226 13.15 -7.07 -15.49
N ASP A 227 14.24 -7.23 -14.74
CA ASP A 227 14.33 -8.17 -13.63
C ASP A 227 13.70 -7.67 -12.32
N ASN A 228 12.37 -7.56 -12.29
CA ASN A 228 11.65 -7.15 -11.10
C ASN A 228 11.74 -8.20 -9.97
N GLN A 229 12.15 -7.76 -8.79
CA GLN A 229 12.34 -8.65 -7.64
C GLN A 229 12.13 -7.91 -6.32
N ILE A 230 11.60 -8.62 -5.32
CA ILE A 230 11.49 -8.07 -3.96
C ILE A 230 12.88 -7.96 -3.33
N VAL A 231 13.24 -6.75 -2.89
CA VAL A 231 14.56 -6.43 -2.33
C VAL A 231 14.53 -6.39 -0.81
N ARG A 232 13.49 -5.79 -0.21
CA ARG A 232 13.46 -5.57 1.24
C ARG A 232 12.06 -5.34 1.78
N HIS A 233 11.82 -5.77 3.03
CA HIS A 233 10.65 -5.39 3.82
C HIS A 233 11.00 -4.29 4.81
N SER A 234 10.06 -3.38 5.05
CA SER A 234 10.23 -2.31 6.01
C SER A 234 8.94 -2.10 6.76
N THR A 235 9.08 -1.92 8.07
CA THR A 235 8.03 -1.45 8.97
C THR A 235 8.64 -0.38 9.88
N ARG A 236 7.86 0.63 10.28
CA ARG A 236 8.36 1.69 11.18
C ARG A 236 7.91 1.35 12.58
N ASN A 237 8.85 0.91 13.43
CA ASN A 237 8.60 0.54 14.82
C ASN A 237 7.53 -0.55 15.06
N GLY A 238 7.04 -1.22 14.00
CA GLY A 238 5.91 -2.15 14.09
C GLY A 238 4.55 -1.44 14.13
N ASP A 239 4.49 -0.15 13.75
CA ASP A 239 3.25 0.61 13.70
C ASP A 239 2.33 0.08 12.59
N VAL A 240 1.07 -0.15 12.93
CA VAL A 240 0.03 -0.67 12.02
C VAL A 240 -0.11 0.25 10.80
N GLY A 241 -0.06 -0.34 9.60
CA GLY A 241 -0.22 0.39 8.33
C GLY A 241 1.05 1.10 7.83
N THR A 242 2.19 0.90 8.50
CA THR A 242 3.49 1.43 8.02
C THR A 242 4.30 0.45 7.18
N ASP A 243 3.74 -0.73 6.95
CA ASP A 243 4.38 -1.82 6.23
C ASP A 243 4.57 -1.49 4.76
N ARG A 244 5.76 -1.81 4.26
CA ARG A 244 6.19 -1.46 2.90
C ARG A 244 7.13 -2.52 2.34
N VAL A 245 6.90 -2.86 1.08
CA VAL A 245 7.78 -3.70 0.29
C VAL A 245 8.57 -2.84 -0.70
N TYR A 246 9.86 -3.10 -0.78
CA TYR A 246 10.77 -2.47 -1.73
C TYR A 246 11.06 -3.44 -2.88
N VAL A 247 10.78 -3.02 -4.10
CA VAL A 247 10.95 -3.81 -5.33
C VAL A 247 12.06 -3.16 -6.17
N GLY A 248 12.98 -3.95 -6.67
CA GLY A 248 14.05 -3.51 -7.55
C GLY A 248 13.72 -3.78 -9.03
N ALA A 249 14.26 -2.96 -9.94
CA ALA A 249 13.87 -2.96 -11.35
C ALA A 249 14.78 -3.80 -12.28
N MET A 250 16.03 -3.38 -12.51
CA MET A 250 16.92 -3.95 -13.54
C MET A 250 18.24 -4.43 -12.92
N ASN A 251 18.77 -5.58 -13.32
CA ASN A 251 20.09 -6.03 -12.85
C ASN A 251 21.22 -5.14 -13.40
N VAL A 252 22.20 -4.83 -12.56
CA VAL A 252 23.37 -4.02 -12.94
C VAL A 252 24.66 -4.62 -12.35
N PRO A 253 25.82 -4.39 -13.01
CA PRO A 253 27.10 -4.81 -12.45
C PRO A 253 27.45 -4.03 -11.18
N VAL A 254 28.39 -4.55 -10.39
CA VAL A 254 28.71 -4.04 -9.05
C VAL A 254 29.30 -2.63 -9.11
N GLU A 255 30.09 -2.35 -10.15
CA GLU A 255 30.79 -1.08 -10.38
C GLU A 255 29.86 0.07 -10.75
N PHE A 256 28.62 -0.22 -11.15
CA PHE A 256 27.67 0.79 -11.62
C PHE A 256 27.25 1.76 -10.50
N HIS A 257 27.10 1.22 -9.29
CA HIS A 257 26.51 1.95 -8.17
C HIS A 257 27.54 2.66 -7.30
N LYS A 258 27.07 3.70 -6.61
CA LYS A 258 27.81 4.30 -5.50
C LYS A 258 28.05 3.26 -4.39
N PRO A 259 29.15 3.37 -3.61
CA PRO A 259 29.55 2.32 -2.66
C PRO A 259 28.50 2.01 -1.59
N HIS A 260 27.75 3.02 -1.12
CA HIS A 260 26.69 2.82 -0.13
C HIS A 260 25.49 2.03 -0.69
N VAL A 261 25.20 2.14 -1.99
CA VAL A 261 24.12 1.38 -2.66
C VAL A 261 24.57 -0.06 -2.87
N ALA A 262 25.82 -0.29 -3.28
CA ALA A 262 26.39 -1.64 -3.36
C ALA A 262 26.37 -2.34 -1.99
N ALA A 263 26.73 -1.63 -0.92
CA ALA A 263 26.64 -2.15 0.45
C ALA A 263 25.19 -2.45 0.87
N PHE A 264 24.22 -1.63 0.45
CA PHE A 264 22.78 -1.88 0.69
C PHE A 264 22.32 -3.21 0.06
N TYR A 265 22.61 -3.44 -1.22
CA TYR A 265 22.25 -4.71 -1.87
C TYR A 265 23.04 -5.89 -1.30
N LYS A 266 24.31 -5.69 -0.92
CA LYS A 266 25.10 -6.72 -0.24
C LYS A 266 24.51 -7.13 1.12
N ALA A 267 23.93 -6.18 1.85
CA ALA A 267 23.23 -6.45 3.11
C ALA A 267 21.85 -7.08 2.88
N ALA A 268 21.17 -6.75 1.78
CA ALA A 268 19.89 -7.35 1.40
C ALA A 268 20.03 -8.80 0.90
N GLY A 269 21.18 -9.18 0.34
CA GLY A 269 21.42 -10.53 -0.18
C GLY A 269 20.72 -10.83 -1.51
N VAL A 270 20.20 -9.81 -2.19
CA VAL A 270 19.50 -9.87 -3.49
C VAL A 270 20.45 -9.34 -4.57
N PRO A 271 20.37 -9.79 -5.84
CA PRO A 271 21.17 -9.21 -6.92
C PRO A 271 21.02 -7.68 -6.98
N VAL A 272 22.13 -7.01 -7.32
CA VAL A 272 22.21 -5.55 -7.37
C VAL A 272 21.28 -5.01 -8.46
N LYS A 273 20.33 -4.16 -8.09
CA LYS A 273 19.36 -3.56 -9.00
C LYS A 273 19.65 -2.07 -9.26
N HIS A 274 19.34 -1.57 -10.45
CA HIS A 274 19.53 -0.17 -10.86
C HIS A 274 18.69 0.78 -10.00
N VAL A 275 17.37 0.60 -9.97
CA VAL A 275 16.43 1.40 -9.17
C VAL A 275 15.68 0.49 -8.21
N CYS A 276 15.30 1.04 -7.05
CA CYS A 276 14.42 0.39 -6.09
C CYS A 276 13.28 1.35 -5.70
N ALA A 277 12.03 0.87 -5.80
CA ALA A 277 10.84 1.63 -5.45
C ALA A 277 10.10 0.99 -4.26
N GLY A 278 9.54 1.83 -3.38
CA GLY A 278 8.77 1.38 -2.23
C GLY A 278 7.26 1.41 -2.49
N PHE A 279 6.56 0.37 -2.05
CA PHE A 279 5.11 0.20 -2.15
C PHE A 279 4.54 -0.06 -0.74
N PRO A 280 3.74 0.87 -0.18
CA PRO A 280 3.01 0.58 1.05
C PRO A 280 2.01 -0.54 0.78
N ILE A 281 1.94 -1.51 1.69
CA ILE A 281 1.08 -2.69 1.56
C ILE A 281 0.43 -3.00 2.90
N THR A 282 -0.55 -3.90 2.86
CA THR A 282 -1.07 -4.56 4.05
C THR A 282 -0.24 -5.81 4.40
N PRO A 283 -0.25 -6.28 5.66
CA PRO A 283 0.62 -7.37 6.11
C PRO A 283 0.26 -8.75 5.52
N ASP A 284 -0.96 -8.94 5.04
CA ASP A 284 -1.38 -10.12 4.27
C ASP A 284 -0.75 -10.17 2.87
N ALA A 285 -0.26 -9.05 2.34
CA ALA A 285 0.30 -8.94 0.99
C ALA A 285 1.84 -9.07 0.94
N TYR A 286 2.48 -9.61 1.99
CA TYR A 286 3.91 -9.88 1.96
C TYR A 286 4.24 -11.03 0.98
N ALA A 287 5.38 -10.89 0.30
CA ALA A 287 5.99 -11.96 -0.47
C ALA A 287 7.48 -12.02 -0.09
N PRO A 288 8.12 -13.21 -0.10
CA PRO A 288 9.47 -13.35 0.44
C PRO A 288 10.51 -12.50 -0.31
N VAL A 289 11.52 -12.04 0.42
CA VAL A 289 12.64 -11.29 -0.19
C VAL A 289 13.33 -12.19 -1.21
N GLY A 290 13.59 -11.65 -2.41
CA GLY A 290 14.13 -12.40 -3.53
C GLY A 290 13.08 -13.00 -4.47
N THR A 291 11.78 -12.85 -4.20
CA THR A 291 10.72 -13.30 -5.13
C THR A 291 10.81 -12.54 -6.46
N LYS A 292 10.86 -13.28 -7.58
CA LYS A 292 10.79 -12.72 -8.93
C LYS A 292 9.35 -12.32 -9.26
N LEU A 293 9.16 -11.15 -9.85
CA LEU A 293 7.85 -10.64 -10.23
C LEU A 293 7.66 -10.72 -11.74
N ASP A 294 6.60 -11.41 -12.16
CA ASP A 294 6.18 -11.51 -13.55
C ASP A 294 5.24 -10.35 -13.90
N VAL A 295 5.20 -9.95 -15.17
CA VAL A 295 4.27 -8.96 -15.71
C VAL A 295 2.80 -9.36 -15.55
N ARG A 296 2.55 -10.67 -15.50
CA ARG A 296 1.23 -11.26 -15.17
C ARG A 296 0.76 -10.99 -13.74
N HIS A 297 1.57 -10.31 -12.92
CA HIS A 297 1.10 -9.67 -11.68
C HIS A 297 -0.10 -8.74 -11.95
N PHE A 298 -0.09 -8.05 -13.09
CA PHE A 298 -1.21 -7.25 -13.57
C PHE A 298 -2.08 -8.05 -14.54
N LYS A 299 -3.38 -7.70 -14.59
CA LYS A 299 -4.36 -8.29 -15.50
C LYS A 299 -4.70 -7.31 -16.63
N PRO A 300 -4.94 -7.80 -17.87
CA PRO A 300 -5.45 -6.93 -18.93
C PRO A 300 -6.84 -6.38 -18.54
N GLY A 301 -7.08 -5.09 -18.76
CA GLY A 301 -8.33 -4.40 -18.41
C GLY A 301 -8.41 -3.90 -16.96
N GLN A 302 -7.42 -4.18 -16.10
CA GLN A 302 -7.35 -3.54 -14.79
C GLN A 302 -6.91 -2.08 -14.91
N GLU A 303 -7.11 -1.29 -13.85
CA GLU A 303 -6.65 0.10 -13.79
C GLU A 303 -5.38 0.22 -12.94
N VAL A 304 -4.39 0.94 -13.47
CA VAL A 304 -3.10 1.18 -12.82
C VAL A 304 -2.87 2.66 -12.58
N THR A 305 -2.12 2.93 -11.52
CA THR A 305 -1.54 4.22 -11.19
C THR A 305 -0.07 4.18 -11.57
N ILE A 306 0.34 5.09 -12.47
CA ILE A 306 1.72 5.20 -12.94
C ILE A 306 2.36 6.46 -12.38
N THR A 307 3.57 6.35 -11.85
CA THR A 307 4.38 7.51 -11.42
C THR A 307 5.71 7.51 -12.15
N PHE A 308 6.03 8.62 -12.80
CA PHE A 308 7.23 8.79 -13.62
C PHE A 308 7.80 10.20 -13.46
N GLN A 309 9.01 10.42 -13.96
CA GLN A 309 9.58 11.76 -14.06
C GLN A 309 9.22 12.34 -15.42
N ASN A 310 8.66 13.55 -15.45
CA ASN A 310 8.36 14.21 -16.71
C ASN A 310 9.59 14.85 -17.37
N THR A 311 9.50 15.04 -18.68
CA THR A 311 10.56 15.61 -19.53
C THR A 311 11.09 16.92 -18.95
N ASP A 312 12.41 17.10 -18.90
CA ASP A 312 12.98 18.38 -18.44
C ASP A 312 12.92 19.43 -19.53
N TYR A 313 12.19 20.52 -19.26
CA TYR A 313 12.12 21.66 -20.16
C TYR A 313 13.07 22.79 -19.74
N GLY A 314 13.76 22.69 -18.60
CA GLY A 314 14.65 23.76 -18.11
C GLY A 314 13.90 24.97 -17.54
N PHE A 315 14.59 26.10 -17.43
CA PHE A 315 13.98 27.36 -16.99
C PHE A 315 13.08 27.93 -18.10
N ARG A 316 11.80 28.14 -17.79
CA ARG A 316 10.81 28.66 -18.75
C ARG A 316 10.05 29.85 -18.17
N GLY A 317 9.65 30.74 -19.07
CA GLY A 317 8.81 31.90 -18.76
C GLY A 317 7.38 31.52 -18.39
N VAL A 318 6.61 32.50 -17.90
CA VAL A 318 5.23 32.31 -17.43
C VAL A 318 4.29 31.87 -18.55
N MET A 319 4.51 32.38 -19.78
CA MET A 319 3.72 32.03 -20.96
C MET A 319 3.78 30.51 -21.23
N PHE A 320 4.97 29.91 -21.23
CA PHE A 320 5.15 28.48 -21.48
C PHE A 320 4.65 27.62 -20.32
N ARG A 321 5.01 27.95 -19.07
CA ARG A 321 4.73 27.10 -17.90
C ARG A 321 3.28 27.14 -17.44
N HIS A 322 2.60 28.27 -17.64
CA HIS A 322 1.29 28.55 -17.07
C HIS A 322 0.26 29.05 -18.09
N GLY A 323 0.62 29.21 -19.37
CA GLY A 323 -0.29 29.64 -20.43
C GLY A 323 -0.80 31.06 -20.24
N PHE A 324 0.04 31.98 -19.74
CA PHE A 324 -0.35 33.38 -19.56
C PHE A 324 -0.18 34.19 -20.84
N ASP A 325 -1.16 35.06 -21.10
CA ASP A 325 -1.09 36.08 -22.15
C ASP A 325 -0.74 37.49 -21.59
N GLY A 326 -0.53 37.65 -20.27
CA GLY A 326 -0.23 38.93 -19.61
C GLY A 326 0.21 38.83 -18.13
N GLY A 327 0.44 39.98 -17.48
CA GLY A 327 1.20 40.07 -16.20
C GLY A 327 0.45 40.55 -14.94
N TYR A 328 -0.89 40.60 -14.93
CA TYR A 328 -1.62 41.10 -13.76
C TYR A 328 -1.66 40.10 -12.58
N VAL A 329 -1.83 40.65 -11.37
CA VAL A 329 -2.07 39.86 -10.16
C VAL A 329 -3.56 39.52 -10.07
N TRP A 330 -3.88 38.23 -10.28
CA TRP A 330 -5.25 37.72 -10.29
C TRP A 330 -5.57 36.85 -9.07
N LEU A 331 -6.86 36.66 -8.79
CA LEU A 331 -7.39 35.75 -7.77
C LEU A 331 -7.09 36.14 -6.30
N GLY A 332 -7.02 37.43 -5.99
CA GLY A 332 -6.94 37.95 -4.63
C GLY A 332 -8.27 38.54 -4.18
N ASP A 333 -8.99 37.86 -3.27
CA ASP A 333 -10.11 38.46 -2.55
C ASP A 333 -9.59 39.07 -1.25
N SER A 334 -9.84 40.37 -1.05
CA SER A 334 -9.40 41.17 0.10
C SER A 334 -10.59 41.97 0.61
N LYS A 335 -10.49 42.67 1.75
CA LYS A 335 -11.61 43.50 2.22
C LYS A 335 -11.85 44.68 1.25
N TRP A 336 -13.00 44.67 0.60
CA TRP A 336 -13.49 45.77 -0.24
C TRP A 336 -14.96 46.08 0.05
N GLN A 337 -15.32 47.34 -0.09
CA GLN A 337 -16.67 47.83 0.19
C GLN A 337 -17.55 47.67 -1.04
N ARG A 338 -18.70 47.01 -0.88
CA ARG A 338 -19.73 46.87 -1.94
C ARG A 338 -20.79 47.98 -1.89
N ARG A 339 -20.85 48.75 -0.79
CA ARG A 339 -21.83 49.82 -0.50
C ARG A 339 -21.14 50.99 0.22
N PRO A 340 -21.65 52.25 0.12
CA PRO A 340 -20.97 53.44 0.63
C PRO A 340 -21.01 53.62 2.16
N GLY A 341 -21.52 52.65 2.93
CA GLY A 341 -21.77 52.81 4.36
C GLY A 341 -20.53 52.87 5.26
N CYS A 342 -19.37 52.38 4.82
CA CYS A 342 -18.10 52.56 5.55
C CYS A 342 -16.91 52.69 4.60
N MET A 343 -15.87 53.41 5.02
CA MET A 343 -14.68 53.73 4.21
C MET A 343 -13.45 52.99 4.76
N GLY A 344 -13.28 51.73 4.38
CA GLY A 344 -12.07 50.96 4.69
C GLY A 344 -11.80 49.91 3.63
N THR A 345 -10.59 49.93 3.07
CA THR A 345 -10.10 49.00 2.03
C THR A 345 -8.78 48.38 2.45
N GLU A 346 -8.53 47.15 2.03
CA GLU A 346 -7.24 46.48 2.24
C GLU A 346 -6.62 46.09 0.90
N GLY A 347 -5.50 46.74 0.57
CA GLY A 347 -4.70 46.44 -0.62
C GLY A 347 -3.69 45.32 -0.38
N GLN A 348 -3.26 44.67 -1.47
CA GLN A 348 -2.20 43.69 -1.41
C GLN A 348 -0.84 44.37 -1.20
N LYS A 349 -0.13 44.00 -0.12
CA LYS A 349 1.17 44.63 0.27
C LYS A 349 2.41 43.77 -0.04
N ARG A 350 2.23 42.55 -0.54
CA ARG A 350 3.31 41.60 -0.91
C ARG A 350 2.82 40.59 -1.94
N ILE A 351 3.73 39.86 -2.58
CA ILE A 351 3.38 38.71 -3.42
C ILE A 351 2.99 37.54 -2.51
N TYR A 352 1.81 36.96 -2.74
CA TYR A 352 1.35 35.79 -1.99
C TYR A 352 2.04 34.51 -2.48
N PRO A 353 2.28 33.52 -1.59
CA PRO A 353 2.79 32.22 -2.01
C PRO A 353 1.81 31.57 -2.99
N GLY A 354 2.34 30.84 -3.98
CA GLY A 354 1.54 30.25 -5.05
C GLY A 354 1.26 31.18 -6.24
N HIS A 355 1.78 32.42 -6.21
CA HIS A 355 1.79 33.26 -7.39
C HIS A 355 2.59 32.60 -8.52
N ARG A 356 1.95 32.43 -9.68
CA ARG A 356 2.52 31.76 -10.85
C ARG A 356 3.59 32.63 -11.50
N MET A 357 4.85 32.21 -11.43
CA MET A 357 6.01 32.91 -11.98
C MET A 357 6.90 31.99 -12.83
N ALA A 358 7.83 32.60 -13.55
CA ALA A 358 8.84 31.90 -14.33
C ALA A 358 9.70 31.00 -13.42
N GLY A 359 10.22 29.91 -13.97
CA GLY A 359 10.99 28.95 -13.18
C GLY A 359 11.27 27.66 -13.92
N GLN A 360 11.90 26.72 -13.21
CA GLN A 360 12.12 25.36 -13.70
C GLN A 360 10.78 24.70 -14.06
N THR A 361 10.73 24.11 -15.26
CA THR A 361 9.60 23.36 -15.78
C THR A 361 10.07 21.97 -16.20
N GLY A 362 9.33 20.93 -15.84
CA GLY A 362 9.73 19.55 -16.09
C GLY A 362 10.56 18.92 -14.96
N ALA A 363 11.15 17.75 -15.23
CA ALA A 363 11.98 16.96 -14.31
C ALA A 363 11.31 16.67 -12.95
N SER A 364 9.99 16.66 -12.91
CA SER A 364 9.17 16.49 -11.72
C SER A 364 8.48 15.13 -11.71
N ALA A 365 8.23 14.60 -10.52
CA ALA A 365 7.44 13.37 -10.40
C ALA A 365 5.96 13.67 -10.70
N GLU A 366 5.46 13.03 -11.73
CA GLU A 366 4.08 13.12 -12.22
C GLU A 366 3.41 11.76 -12.06
N THR A 367 2.13 11.77 -11.71
CA THR A 367 1.36 10.55 -11.46
C THR A 367 0.07 10.58 -12.25
N TYR A 368 -0.13 9.61 -13.14
CA TYR A 368 -1.43 9.39 -13.77
C TYR A 368 -2.17 8.31 -12.98
N GLN A 369 -3.44 8.57 -12.67
CA GLN A 369 -4.31 7.72 -11.86
C GLN A 369 -5.31 7.01 -12.76
N GLY A 370 -5.65 5.75 -12.46
CA GLY A 370 -6.75 5.06 -13.14
C GLY A 370 -6.53 4.78 -14.64
N VAL A 371 -5.28 4.61 -15.08
CA VAL A 371 -5.00 4.31 -16.49
C VAL A 371 -5.28 2.83 -16.75
N PRO A 372 -6.13 2.47 -17.74
CA PRO A 372 -6.42 1.06 -18.01
C PRO A 372 -5.23 0.34 -18.66
N VAL A 373 -5.05 -0.93 -18.36
CA VAL A 373 -4.07 -1.80 -19.03
C VAL A 373 -4.69 -2.35 -20.31
N TRP A 374 -4.07 -2.07 -21.46
CA TRP A 374 -4.56 -2.48 -22.78
C TRP A 374 -4.09 -3.88 -23.18
N ARG A 375 -2.79 -4.13 -23.09
CA ARG A 375 -2.18 -5.41 -23.49
C ARG A 375 -1.02 -5.76 -22.58
N ILE A 376 -0.83 -7.04 -22.34
CA ILE A 376 0.33 -7.60 -21.65
C ILE A 376 1.00 -8.62 -22.57
N ASP A 377 2.29 -8.46 -22.80
CA ASP A 377 3.16 -9.46 -23.43
C ASP A 377 4.11 -9.99 -22.35
N TYR A 378 3.82 -11.19 -21.86
CA TYR A 378 4.54 -11.76 -20.72
C TYR A 378 5.84 -12.48 -21.12
N LYS A 379 6.09 -12.70 -22.42
CA LYS A 379 7.36 -13.28 -22.88
C LYS A 379 8.46 -12.22 -22.96
N ASN A 380 8.12 -11.06 -23.52
CA ASN A 380 9.02 -9.91 -23.61
C ASN A 380 8.93 -9.00 -22.39
N ALA A 381 8.05 -9.33 -21.44
CA ALA A 381 7.79 -8.56 -20.23
C ALA A 381 7.39 -7.11 -20.53
N LEU A 382 6.40 -6.92 -21.41
CA LEU A 382 5.88 -5.61 -21.81
C LEU A 382 4.43 -5.41 -21.35
N ILE A 383 4.10 -4.19 -20.90
CA ILE A 383 2.73 -3.73 -20.67
C ILE A 383 2.44 -2.54 -21.56
N TYR A 384 1.29 -2.54 -22.20
CA TYR A 384 0.82 -1.46 -23.05
C TYR A 384 -0.29 -0.69 -22.35
N LEU A 385 -0.15 0.62 -22.28
CA LEU A 385 -1.15 1.53 -21.74
C LEU A 385 -1.65 2.43 -22.87
N PRO A 386 -2.97 2.65 -23.01
CA PRO A 386 -3.56 3.44 -24.09
C PRO A 386 -3.46 4.94 -23.79
N THR A 387 -2.27 5.40 -23.43
CA THR A 387 -1.97 6.79 -23.14
C THR A 387 -0.52 7.11 -23.50
N LEU A 388 -0.29 8.38 -23.85
CA LEU A 388 1.03 8.93 -24.05
C LEU A 388 1.49 9.63 -22.78
N ILE A 389 2.75 9.42 -22.42
CA ILE A 389 3.36 10.06 -21.25
C ILE A 389 4.42 11.08 -21.68
N ASP A 390 4.39 12.25 -21.04
CA ASP A 390 5.38 13.31 -21.19
C ASP A 390 6.65 12.97 -20.40
N ALA A 391 7.34 11.92 -20.84
CA ALA A 391 8.60 11.45 -20.26
C ALA A 391 9.50 10.89 -21.35
N ASP A 392 10.81 10.92 -21.11
CA ASP A 392 11.78 10.37 -22.06
C ASP A 392 11.76 8.83 -22.06
N VAL A 393 12.13 8.25 -23.20
CA VAL A 393 12.34 6.80 -23.33
C VAL A 393 13.50 6.38 -22.40
N GLY A 394 13.33 5.28 -21.68
CA GLY A 394 14.29 4.84 -20.65
C GLY A 394 13.95 5.30 -19.22
N THR A 395 12.94 6.16 -19.05
CA THR A 395 12.48 6.57 -17.71
C THR A 395 11.91 5.38 -16.94
N TYR A 396 12.35 5.19 -15.69
CA TYR A 396 11.77 4.23 -14.77
C TYR A 396 10.40 4.72 -14.27
N VAL A 397 9.37 3.93 -14.52
CA VAL A 397 7.99 4.23 -14.17
C VAL A 397 7.53 3.23 -13.11
N LYS A 398 7.04 3.76 -11.99
CA LYS A 398 6.45 2.97 -10.91
C LYS A 398 4.99 2.68 -11.24
N PHE A 399 4.62 1.41 -11.28
CA PHE A 399 3.24 0.93 -11.49
C PHE A 399 2.67 0.42 -10.18
N SER A 400 1.49 0.89 -9.78
CA SER A 400 0.70 0.33 -8.68
C SER A 400 -0.75 0.14 -9.11
N ASP A 401 -1.48 -0.75 -8.45
CA ASP A 401 -2.92 -0.89 -8.69
C ASP A 401 -3.67 0.35 -8.19
N THR A 402 -4.71 0.75 -8.92
CA THR A 402 -5.69 1.72 -8.42
C THR A 402 -6.63 1.00 -7.45
N ILE A 403 -6.81 1.52 -6.23
CA ILE A 403 -7.61 0.83 -5.20
C ILE A 403 -9.12 0.87 -5.50
N ASN A 404 -9.63 2.02 -5.93
CA ASN A 404 -11.04 2.24 -6.21
C ASN A 404 -11.22 3.27 -7.32
N THR A 405 -12.35 3.16 -8.02
CA THR A 405 -12.75 4.07 -9.08
C THR A 405 -14.26 4.27 -9.01
N LYS A 406 -14.69 5.54 -9.00
CA LYS A 406 -16.12 5.93 -8.98
C LYS A 406 -16.94 5.26 -7.84
N GLY A 407 -16.33 5.10 -6.66
CA GLY A 407 -16.96 4.51 -5.48
C GLY A 407 -16.98 2.97 -5.46
N TYR A 408 -16.38 2.31 -6.45
CA TYR A 408 -16.27 0.85 -6.51
C TYR A 408 -14.81 0.41 -6.37
N THR A 409 -14.57 -0.70 -5.69
CA THR A 409 -13.25 -1.33 -5.61
C THR A 409 -12.83 -1.89 -6.97
N LEU A 410 -11.55 -1.77 -7.32
CA LEU A 410 -11.00 -2.37 -8.55
C LEU A 410 -11.15 -3.90 -8.54
N TRP A 411 -10.74 -4.53 -7.44
CA TRP A 411 -10.73 -5.96 -7.24
C TRP A 411 -12.01 -6.40 -6.51
N ASN A 412 -12.90 -7.11 -7.22
CA ASN A 412 -14.16 -7.62 -6.69
C ASN A 412 -14.63 -8.83 -7.51
N GLU A 413 -15.64 -9.55 -7.03
CA GLU A 413 -16.17 -10.74 -7.72
C GLU A 413 -16.77 -10.43 -9.11
N HIS A 414 -17.30 -9.22 -9.32
CA HIS A 414 -17.92 -8.83 -10.59
C HIS A 414 -16.90 -8.58 -11.71
N ARG A 415 -15.76 -7.97 -11.40
CA ARG A 415 -14.67 -7.68 -12.35
C ARG A 415 -13.63 -8.81 -12.40
N GLY A 416 -13.45 -9.51 -11.28
CA GLY A 416 -12.44 -10.54 -11.05
C GLY A 416 -11.45 -10.16 -9.96
N LEU A 417 -10.77 -11.18 -9.42
CA LEU A 417 -9.80 -11.05 -8.32
C LEU A 417 -8.35 -10.95 -8.82
N PRO A 418 -7.41 -10.35 -8.07
CA PRO A 418 -6.00 -10.28 -8.44
C PRO A 418 -5.28 -11.62 -8.21
N ALA A 419 -4.07 -11.75 -8.76
CA ALA A 419 -3.11 -12.75 -8.28
C ALA A 419 -2.49 -12.23 -6.97
N PHE A 420 -3.01 -12.70 -5.84
CA PHE A 420 -2.62 -12.23 -4.51
C PHE A 420 -1.72 -13.25 -3.79
N PRO A 421 -0.59 -12.84 -3.17
CA PRO A 421 0.00 -11.49 -3.16
C PRO A 421 0.64 -11.07 -4.50
N THR A 422 1.13 -12.03 -5.28
CA THR A 422 1.74 -11.84 -6.60
C THR A 422 1.47 -13.05 -7.48
N PHE A 423 1.64 -12.90 -8.79
CA PHE A 423 1.60 -14.01 -9.74
C PHE A 423 2.80 -14.95 -9.55
N ILE A 424 2.53 -16.24 -9.44
CA ILE A 424 3.53 -17.32 -9.42
C ILE A 424 3.29 -18.18 -10.68
N PRO A 425 4.28 -18.32 -11.58
CA PRO A 425 4.14 -19.15 -12.77
C PRO A 425 4.00 -20.63 -12.38
N SER A 426 3.34 -21.42 -13.23
CA SER A 426 3.28 -22.87 -13.04
C SER A 426 4.63 -23.52 -13.35
N GLU A 427 4.97 -24.61 -12.66
CA GLU A 427 6.26 -25.30 -12.82
C GLU A 427 6.47 -25.90 -14.23
N GLU A 428 5.38 -26.25 -14.92
CA GLU A 428 5.43 -26.80 -16.28
C GLU A 428 5.63 -25.73 -17.36
N GLU A 429 5.36 -24.46 -17.05
CA GLU A 429 5.44 -23.39 -18.03
C GLU A 429 6.88 -23.00 -18.32
N ASP A 430 7.26 -23.05 -19.60
CA ASP A 430 8.58 -22.65 -20.07
C ASP A 430 8.45 -21.61 -21.19
N LEU A 431 8.66 -20.34 -20.82
CA LEU A 431 8.57 -19.18 -21.70
C LEU A 431 9.52 -19.26 -22.91
N SER A 432 10.62 -20.02 -22.82
CA SER A 432 11.57 -20.18 -23.91
C SER A 432 11.00 -20.97 -25.09
N LYS A 433 10.03 -21.85 -24.82
CA LYS A 433 9.38 -22.70 -25.83
C LYS A 433 8.18 -22.03 -26.50
N LEU A 434 7.63 -21.00 -25.89
CA LEU A 434 6.48 -20.26 -26.39
C LEU A 434 6.90 -19.20 -27.40
N SER A 435 6.07 -18.96 -28.41
CA SER A 435 6.25 -17.83 -29.33
C SER A 435 5.76 -16.52 -28.69
N THR A 436 6.21 -15.38 -29.22
CA THR A 436 5.76 -14.06 -28.71
C THR A 436 4.27 -13.85 -28.93
N ASP A 437 3.73 -14.31 -30.06
CA ASP A 437 2.30 -14.17 -30.39
C ASP A 437 1.39 -15.00 -29.47
N GLU A 438 1.87 -16.13 -28.96
CA GLU A 438 1.14 -16.95 -27.98
C GLU A 438 1.11 -16.31 -26.59
N CYS A 439 2.04 -15.39 -26.33
CA CYS A 439 2.24 -14.79 -25.01
C CYS A 439 1.56 -13.42 -24.84
N GLN A 440 0.53 -13.14 -25.63
CA GLN A 440 -0.20 -11.88 -25.58
C GLN A 440 -1.54 -12.04 -24.87
N LEU A 441 -1.80 -11.15 -23.92
CA LEU A 441 -3.07 -11.02 -23.22
C LEU A 441 -3.65 -9.63 -23.52
N MET A 442 -4.82 -9.58 -24.16
CA MET A 442 -5.51 -8.33 -24.53
C MET A 442 -6.64 -8.03 -23.55
N SER A 443 -6.91 -6.74 -23.32
CA SER A 443 -8.05 -6.29 -22.53
C SER A 443 -9.36 -6.44 -23.30
N PRO A 444 -10.51 -6.53 -22.61
CA PRO A 444 -11.79 -6.26 -23.25
C PRO A 444 -11.84 -4.82 -23.82
N PRO A 445 -12.78 -4.52 -24.73
CA PRO A 445 -12.93 -3.18 -25.29
C PRO A 445 -13.21 -2.15 -24.20
N LEU A 446 -12.50 -1.03 -24.25
CA LEU A 446 -12.65 0.07 -23.27
C LEU A 446 -13.87 0.95 -23.53
N TYR A 447 -14.37 0.94 -24.76
CA TYR A 447 -15.56 1.66 -25.19
C TYR A 447 -16.68 0.70 -25.57
N MET A 448 -17.91 1.19 -25.49
CA MET A 448 -19.12 0.41 -25.82
C MET A 448 -19.53 0.52 -27.29
N TYR A 449 -19.06 1.55 -27.99
CA TYR A 449 -19.43 1.87 -29.37
C TYR A 449 -18.23 2.48 -30.10
N PHE A 450 -18.33 2.57 -31.43
CA PHE A 450 -17.31 3.18 -32.27
C PHE A 450 -17.33 4.71 -32.10
N ARG A 451 -16.22 5.29 -31.61
CA ARG A 451 -16.13 6.67 -31.11
C ARG A 451 -16.24 7.74 -32.20
N ASP A 452 -16.02 7.39 -33.46
CA ASP A 452 -16.24 8.29 -34.59
C ASP A 452 -17.75 8.49 -34.84
N GLU A 453 -18.58 7.53 -34.42
CA GLU A 453 -20.04 7.61 -34.44
C GLU A 453 -20.61 7.85 -33.03
N PHE A 454 -21.94 7.91 -32.93
CA PHE A 454 -22.63 7.96 -31.65
C PHE A 454 -23.09 6.56 -31.23
N ALA A 455 -23.57 6.44 -29.99
CA ALA A 455 -24.19 5.20 -29.55
C ALA A 455 -25.48 4.92 -30.35
N ALA A 456 -25.87 3.65 -30.44
CA ALA A 456 -27.07 3.19 -31.13
C ALA A 456 -28.34 4.00 -30.82
N SER A 457 -28.52 4.41 -29.55
CA SER A 457 -29.68 5.19 -29.11
C SER A 457 -29.73 6.64 -29.64
N GLN A 458 -28.62 7.13 -30.20
CA GLN A 458 -28.45 8.49 -30.69
C GLN A 458 -28.27 8.55 -32.22
N LEU A 459 -27.98 7.42 -32.85
CA LEU A 459 -27.87 7.29 -34.30
C LEU A 459 -29.25 7.43 -34.97
N VAL A 460 -29.29 8.03 -36.16
CA VAL A 460 -30.52 8.19 -36.95
C VAL A 460 -31.04 6.84 -37.43
N SER A 461 -30.14 6.00 -37.90
CA SER A 461 -30.39 4.62 -38.27
C SER A 461 -29.09 3.84 -38.15
N GLN A 462 -29.21 2.54 -37.87
CA GLN A 462 -28.08 1.61 -37.86
C GLN A 462 -28.52 0.27 -38.41
N ALA A 463 -27.56 -0.50 -38.93
CA ALA A 463 -27.78 -1.87 -39.35
C ALA A 463 -27.13 -2.81 -38.32
N ASP A 464 -27.95 -3.55 -37.58
CA ASP A 464 -27.48 -4.47 -36.55
C ASP A 464 -27.13 -5.83 -37.18
N VAL A 465 -25.84 -6.10 -37.36
CA VAL A 465 -25.31 -7.38 -37.85
C VAL A 465 -24.29 -7.92 -36.84
N GLU A 466 -24.79 -8.56 -35.77
CA GLU A 466 -23.98 -9.08 -34.66
C GLU A 466 -24.10 -10.61 -34.48
N ASP A 467 -23.88 -11.38 -35.55
CA ASP A 467 -24.10 -12.84 -35.52
C ASP A 467 -23.23 -13.62 -34.51
N ALA A 468 -22.05 -13.09 -34.17
CA ALA A 468 -21.05 -13.77 -33.33
C ALA A 468 -20.67 -13.04 -32.03
N LYS A 469 -21.01 -11.75 -31.89
CA LYS A 469 -20.62 -10.94 -30.71
C LYS A 469 -21.54 -11.22 -29.52
N SER A 470 -22.83 -10.96 -29.67
CA SER A 470 -23.85 -11.35 -28.70
C SER A 470 -25.22 -11.38 -29.36
N ALA A 471 -25.93 -12.50 -29.26
CA ALA A 471 -27.33 -12.55 -29.64
C ALA A 471 -28.17 -12.39 -28.35
N ARG A 472 -29.12 -11.45 -28.33
CA ARG A 472 -30.08 -11.30 -27.22
C ARG A 472 -31.48 -11.90 -27.48
N PRO A 473 -31.66 -13.08 -28.11
CA PRO A 473 -32.99 -13.70 -28.12
C PRO A 473 -33.25 -14.30 -26.73
N THR A 474 -34.24 -13.74 -26.02
CA THR A 474 -34.62 -14.17 -24.66
C THR A 474 -35.21 -15.57 -24.61
N THR A 475 -35.81 -16.03 -25.71
CA THR A 475 -36.38 -17.37 -25.85
C THR A 475 -35.74 -18.10 -27.02
N ALA A 476 -34.91 -19.10 -26.71
CA ALA A 476 -34.38 -19.98 -27.73
C ALA A 476 -35.54 -20.81 -28.34
N ALA A 477 -35.57 -20.91 -29.67
CA ALA A 477 -36.49 -21.80 -30.37
C ALA A 477 -36.34 -23.25 -29.84
N PRO A 478 -37.42 -24.06 -29.85
CA PRO A 478 -37.33 -25.46 -29.46
C PRO A 478 -36.25 -26.15 -30.29
N LYS A 479 -35.39 -26.92 -29.60
CA LYS A 479 -34.34 -27.69 -30.27
C LYS A 479 -34.98 -28.57 -31.34
N LYS A 480 -34.34 -28.66 -32.52
CA LYS A 480 -34.83 -29.50 -33.63
C LYS A 480 -35.04 -30.94 -33.15
N LYS A 481 -36.15 -31.55 -33.56
CA LYS A 481 -36.46 -32.96 -33.26
C LYS A 481 -35.34 -33.84 -33.80
N VAL A 482 -34.74 -34.66 -32.93
CA VAL A 482 -33.71 -35.61 -33.30
C VAL A 482 -34.38 -36.91 -33.73
N TYR A 483 -34.12 -37.36 -34.96
CA TYR A 483 -34.71 -38.60 -35.51
C TYR A 483 -33.81 -39.83 -35.32
N ASP A 484 -32.49 -39.62 -35.22
CA ASP A 484 -31.51 -40.70 -35.06
C ASP A 484 -30.40 -40.23 -34.11
N MET A 485 -30.36 -40.85 -32.92
CA MET A 485 -29.36 -40.51 -31.90
C MET A 485 -27.94 -40.90 -32.31
N LYS A 486 -27.76 -41.99 -33.09
CA LYS A 486 -26.41 -42.39 -33.55
C LYS A 486 -25.85 -41.33 -34.48
N LYS A 487 -26.63 -40.92 -35.49
CA LYS A 487 -26.25 -39.84 -36.41
C LYS A 487 -26.00 -38.52 -35.67
N TYR A 488 -26.80 -38.21 -34.65
CA TYR A 488 -26.59 -37.02 -33.82
C TYR A 488 -25.23 -37.04 -33.11
N PHE A 489 -24.90 -38.12 -32.40
CA PHE A 489 -23.62 -38.23 -31.69
C PHE A 489 -22.44 -38.30 -32.65
N GLU A 490 -22.57 -38.98 -33.78
CA GLU A 490 -21.55 -39.00 -34.84
C GLU A 490 -21.28 -37.61 -35.39
N ALA A 491 -22.33 -36.83 -35.71
CA ALA A 491 -22.19 -35.46 -36.18
C ALA A 491 -21.51 -34.56 -35.14
N ARG A 492 -21.92 -34.66 -33.86
CA ARG A 492 -21.31 -33.90 -32.76
C ARG A 492 -19.86 -34.30 -32.51
N LYS A 493 -19.54 -35.60 -32.56
CA LYS A 493 -18.18 -36.12 -32.43
C LYS A 493 -17.30 -35.61 -33.57
N LYS A 494 -17.79 -35.66 -34.82
CA LYS A 494 -17.10 -35.12 -35.99
C LYS A 494 -16.85 -33.62 -35.87
N TYR A 495 -17.84 -32.85 -35.43
CA TYR A 495 -17.68 -31.41 -35.18
C TYR A 495 -16.61 -31.12 -34.11
N ARG A 496 -16.67 -31.81 -32.97
CA ARG A 496 -15.67 -31.67 -31.90
C ARG A 496 -14.27 -32.04 -32.38
N GLN A 497 -14.13 -33.13 -33.13
CA GLN A 497 -12.85 -33.56 -33.69
C GLN A 497 -12.28 -32.55 -34.68
N ASN A 498 -13.12 -31.96 -35.54
CA ASN A 498 -12.69 -30.94 -36.49
C ASN A 498 -12.26 -29.65 -35.77
N LEU A 499 -13.02 -29.23 -34.75
CA LEU A 499 -12.71 -28.03 -33.95
C LEU A 499 -11.38 -28.19 -33.18
N GLN A 500 -11.17 -29.35 -32.53
CA GLN A 500 -9.95 -29.64 -31.77
C GLN A 500 -8.68 -29.69 -32.63
N LYS A 501 -8.81 -30.06 -33.92
CA LYS A 501 -7.67 -30.25 -34.84
C LYS A 501 -7.33 -29.01 -35.68
N ALA A 502 -8.02 -27.88 -35.49
CA ALA A 502 -8.00 -26.77 -36.43
C ALA A 502 -6.58 -26.21 -36.76
N ARG A 503 -5.77 -25.91 -35.74
CA ARG A 503 -4.45 -25.28 -35.94
C ARG A 503 -3.28 -26.13 -35.46
N LYS A 504 -3.25 -26.52 -34.18
CA LYS A 504 -2.11 -27.25 -33.57
C LYS A 504 -1.76 -28.55 -34.31
N VAL A 505 -2.77 -29.41 -34.55
CA VAL A 505 -2.56 -30.70 -35.24
C VAL A 505 -2.17 -30.50 -36.71
N LYS A 506 -2.71 -29.48 -37.37
CA LYS A 506 -2.34 -29.13 -38.75
C LYS A 506 -0.89 -28.65 -38.85
N LEU A 507 -0.42 -27.82 -37.93
CA LEU A 507 0.98 -27.39 -37.86
C LEU A 507 1.91 -28.57 -37.56
N MET A 508 1.53 -29.47 -36.66
CA MET A 508 2.28 -30.68 -36.37
C MET A 508 2.41 -31.58 -37.61
N SER A 509 1.33 -31.85 -38.34
CA SER A 509 1.38 -32.69 -39.54
C SER A 509 2.15 -32.05 -40.70
N LEU A 510 2.12 -30.73 -40.84
CA LEU A 510 2.98 -30.01 -41.78
C LEU A 510 4.46 -30.15 -41.41
N ARG A 511 4.79 -30.04 -40.11
CA ARG A 511 6.16 -30.20 -39.61
C ARG A 511 6.68 -31.62 -39.82
N THR A 512 5.89 -32.65 -39.54
CA THR A 512 6.30 -34.05 -39.78
C THR A 512 6.53 -34.32 -41.26
N ARG A 513 5.61 -33.88 -42.13
CA ARG A 513 5.76 -34.01 -43.59
C ARG A 513 6.99 -33.26 -44.12
N ALA A 514 7.29 -32.09 -43.58
CA ALA A 514 8.49 -31.34 -43.96
C ALA A 514 9.77 -32.08 -43.53
N HIS A 515 9.79 -32.66 -42.32
CA HIS A 515 10.91 -33.45 -41.83
C HIS A 515 11.13 -34.73 -42.65
N GLU A 516 10.07 -35.47 -42.95
CA GLU A 516 10.09 -36.68 -43.80
C GLU A 516 10.67 -36.37 -45.19
N LYS A 517 10.21 -35.29 -45.84
CA LYS A 517 10.75 -34.86 -47.14
C LYS A 517 12.23 -34.47 -47.07
N GLN A 518 12.66 -33.85 -45.98
CA GLN A 518 14.08 -33.52 -45.79
C GLN A 518 14.93 -34.79 -45.62
N GLU A 519 14.44 -35.79 -44.90
CA GLU A 519 15.10 -37.09 -44.79
C GLU A 519 15.21 -37.81 -46.12
N GLU A 520 14.12 -37.86 -46.90
CA GLU A 520 14.10 -38.45 -48.24
C GLU A 520 15.12 -37.77 -49.15
N ALA A 521 15.18 -36.43 -49.14
CA ALA A 521 16.16 -35.67 -49.92
C ALA A 521 17.61 -35.95 -49.48
N ARG A 522 17.87 -36.11 -48.17
CA ARG A 522 19.19 -36.51 -47.66
C ARG A 522 19.57 -37.92 -48.11
N ARG A 523 18.64 -38.89 -47.98
CA ARG A 523 18.84 -40.28 -48.43
C ARG A 523 19.12 -40.34 -49.94
N ALA A 524 18.37 -39.58 -50.73
CA ALA A 524 18.57 -39.48 -52.18
C ALA A 524 19.95 -38.88 -52.53
N LYS A 525 20.40 -37.84 -51.83
CA LYS A 525 21.76 -37.27 -52.00
C LYS A 525 22.85 -38.27 -51.66
N ILE A 526 22.71 -39.02 -50.56
CA ILE A 526 23.67 -40.07 -50.16
C ILE A 526 23.72 -41.19 -51.20
N LEU A 527 22.56 -41.64 -51.70
CA LEU A 527 22.48 -42.64 -52.77
C LEU A 527 23.13 -42.15 -54.07
N LYS A 528 22.93 -40.89 -54.44
CA LYS A 528 23.58 -40.29 -55.60
C LYS A 528 25.11 -40.24 -55.43
N TYR A 529 25.60 -39.83 -54.25
CA TYR A 529 27.03 -39.85 -53.93
C TYR A 529 27.62 -41.26 -54.01
N LYS A 530 26.94 -42.27 -53.46
CA LYS A 530 27.34 -43.68 -53.53
C LYS A 530 27.31 -44.29 -54.94
N ARG A 531 26.58 -43.69 -55.89
CA ARG A 531 26.61 -44.11 -57.31
C ARG A 531 27.72 -43.44 -58.11
N VAL A 532 28.19 -42.28 -57.67
CA VAL A 532 29.25 -41.49 -58.34
C VAL A 532 30.64 -41.94 -57.89
N LYS A 533 30.77 -42.38 -56.64
CA LYS A 533 31.94 -43.09 -56.11
C LYS A 533 31.86 -44.56 -56.50
#